data_AF-A0A7K0YQQ3-F1
#
_entry.id   AF-A0A7K0YQQ3-F1
#
_cell.length_a   1.000
_cell.length_b   1.000
_cell.length_c   1.000
_cell.angle_alpha   90.00
_cell.angle_beta   90.00
_cell.angle_gamma   90.00
#
_symmetry.space_group_name_H-M   'P 1'
#
loop_
_entity.id
_entity.type
_entity.pdbx_description
1 polymer ?
#
loop_
_entity_poly.entity_id
_entity_poly.type
_entity_poly.pdbx_seq_one_letter_code
_entity_poly.pdbx_strand_id
1 'polypeptide(L)'
;MSFSSPDTYIIGPTNQEILLPEPEHSPVYYTLISVDDHLVEPPNMFDGRLPKALQDQAPRLIVNERGHQVWSFDGQIFSQVGMNAVAGRKPELRSLEPARFEDMRRGCWDIDERIKDMDLIGCWASLNFPSQVAGFAGRIFSAASNPEVGLATMR
;
A
#
# COMPACT_ATOMS: atom_id res chain seq x y z
N MET A 1 10.62 -22.10 -14.22
CA MET A 1 9.97 -22.21 -12.90
C MET A 1 9.15 -20.96 -12.72
N SER A 2 7.83 -21.12 -12.66
CA SER A 2 6.89 -20.05 -12.35
C SER A 2 7.13 -19.63 -10.91
N PHE A 3 7.52 -18.38 -10.67
CA PHE A 3 7.51 -17.83 -9.32
C PHE A 3 6.04 -17.60 -8.97
N SER A 4 5.39 -18.60 -8.38
CA SER A 4 4.16 -18.33 -7.63
C SER A 4 4.52 -17.31 -6.55
N SER A 5 3.70 -16.26 -6.41
CA SER A 5 3.75 -15.36 -5.26
C SER A 5 3.99 -16.21 -4.02
N PRO A 6 5.05 -15.95 -3.22
CA PRO A 6 5.27 -16.72 -2.02
C PRO A 6 4.00 -16.64 -1.16
N ASP A 7 3.65 -17.72 -0.46
CA ASP A 7 2.49 -17.84 0.45
C ASP A 7 2.56 -16.85 1.64
N THR A 8 3.40 -15.82 1.58
CA THR A 8 3.89 -15.01 2.70
C THR A 8 2.99 -13.84 3.08
N TYR A 9 1.91 -13.58 2.34
CA TYR A 9 1.04 -12.43 2.63
C TYR A 9 -0.47 -12.66 2.37
N ILE A 10 -1.02 -13.83 2.69
CA ILE A 10 -2.49 -14.03 2.64
C ILE A 10 -3.19 -12.92 3.45
N ILE A 11 -3.90 -12.03 2.76
CA ILE A 11 -4.69 -10.97 3.40
C ILE A 11 -6.02 -11.59 3.84
N GLY A 12 -6.30 -11.50 5.13
CA GLY A 12 -7.58 -11.94 5.70
C GLY A 12 -8.77 -11.06 5.26
N PRO A 13 -9.98 -11.36 5.75
CA PRO A 13 -11.09 -10.44 5.62
C PRO A 13 -10.76 -9.11 6.31
N THR A 14 -11.34 -8.01 5.80
CA THR A 14 -11.17 -6.68 6.40
C THR A 14 -11.67 -6.68 7.84
N ASN A 15 -10.91 -6.06 8.72
CA ASN A 15 -11.20 -5.94 10.14
C ASN A 15 -12.28 -4.88 10.40
N GLN A 16 -13.54 -5.30 10.30
CA GLN A 16 -14.72 -4.43 10.48
C GLN A 16 -14.83 -3.86 11.90
N GLU A 17 -14.13 -4.42 12.89
CA GLU A 17 -14.13 -3.88 14.25
C GLU A 17 -13.29 -2.59 14.37
N ILE A 18 -12.31 -2.41 13.49
CA ILE A 18 -11.40 -1.25 13.49
C ILE A 18 -11.91 -0.10 12.62
N LEU A 19 -12.71 -0.42 11.60
CA LEU A 19 -13.25 0.56 10.65
C LEU A 19 -14.62 1.08 11.10
N LEU A 20 -14.91 2.32 10.72
CA LEU A 20 -16.24 2.92 10.77
C LEU A 20 -17.15 2.21 9.75
N PRO A 21 -18.47 2.21 9.97
CA PRO A 21 -19.42 1.74 8.96
C PRO A 21 -19.23 2.48 7.63
N GLU A 22 -19.58 1.81 6.54
CA GLU A 22 -19.62 2.42 5.20
C GLU A 22 -20.52 3.67 5.21
N PRO A 23 -20.05 4.81 4.70
CA PRO A 23 -20.84 6.03 4.67
C PRO A 23 -21.98 5.91 3.64
N GLU A 24 -23.09 6.60 3.89
CA GLU A 24 -24.15 6.76 2.90
C GLU A 24 -23.70 7.66 1.75
N HIS A 25 -24.20 7.39 0.54
CA HIS A 25 -23.98 8.25 -0.61
C HIS A 25 -24.57 9.64 -0.36
N SER A 26 -23.71 10.66 -0.46
CA SER A 26 -24.13 12.06 -0.43
C SER A 26 -24.29 12.59 -1.85
N PRO A 27 -25.21 13.55 -2.10
CA PRO A 27 -25.28 14.21 -3.40
C PRO A 27 -23.95 14.87 -3.77
N VAL A 28 -23.44 14.58 -4.97
CA VAL A 28 -22.22 15.19 -5.52
C VAL A 28 -22.59 16.46 -6.26
N TYR A 29 -22.17 17.62 -5.73
CA TYR A 29 -22.47 18.93 -6.31
C TYR A 29 -21.36 19.47 -7.20
N TYR A 30 -20.12 19.02 -6.97
CA TYR A 30 -18.92 19.52 -7.64
C TYR A 30 -18.06 18.36 -8.12
N THR A 31 -17.41 18.54 -9.26
CA THR A 31 -16.34 17.65 -9.71
C THR A 31 -15.08 17.93 -8.90
N LEU A 32 -14.67 16.97 -8.06
CA LEU A 32 -13.45 17.10 -7.26
C LEU A 32 -12.28 16.39 -7.95
N ILE A 33 -11.13 17.05 -8.01
CA ILE A 33 -9.86 16.44 -8.40
C ILE A 33 -8.94 16.49 -7.19
N SER A 34 -8.59 15.33 -6.64
CA SER A 34 -7.59 15.25 -5.58
C SER A 34 -6.20 15.36 -6.19
N VAL A 35 -5.43 16.35 -5.74
CA VAL A 35 -4.05 16.60 -6.20
C VAL A 35 -3.00 15.98 -5.28
N ASP A 36 -3.43 15.38 -4.17
CA ASP A 36 -2.54 14.77 -3.19
C ASP A 36 -3.25 13.63 -2.48
N ASP A 37 -3.11 12.45 -3.06
CA ASP A 37 -3.59 11.20 -2.50
C ASP A 37 -2.42 10.23 -2.37
N HIS A 38 -2.57 9.24 -1.51
CA HIS A 38 -1.61 8.15 -1.37
C HIS A 38 -2.30 6.80 -1.53
N LEU A 39 -1.51 5.81 -1.95
CA LEU A 39 -1.86 4.40 -1.89
C LEU A 39 -0.77 3.65 -1.14
N VAL A 40 -1.18 2.56 -0.50
CA VAL A 40 -0.28 1.55 0.02
C VAL A 40 0.00 0.58 -1.11
N GLU A 41 1.28 0.33 -1.40
CA GLU A 41 1.67 -0.61 -2.45
C GLU A 41 1.02 -1.98 -2.21
N PRO A 42 0.31 -2.54 -3.20
CA PRO A 42 -0.25 -3.89 -3.06
C PRO A 42 0.84 -4.90 -2.71
N PRO A 43 0.54 -5.95 -1.93
CA PRO A 43 1.55 -6.93 -1.53
C PRO A 43 2.30 -7.59 -2.69
N ASN A 44 1.62 -7.75 -3.83
CA ASN A 44 2.15 -8.36 -5.05
C ASN A 44 2.76 -7.34 -6.03
N MET A 45 2.96 -6.09 -5.62
CA MET A 45 3.33 -4.99 -6.54
C MET A 45 4.61 -5.26 -7.33
N PHE A 46 5.57 -6.00 -6.80
CA PHE A 46 6.85 -6.24 -7.46
C PHE A 46 7.00 -7.67 -8.00
N ASP A 47 5.97 -8.50 -7.87
CA ASP A 47 6.04 -9.91 -8.25
C ASP A 47 6.13 -10.08 -9.76
N GLY A 48 7.26 -10.63 -10.20
CA GLY A 48 7.54 -10.89 -11.62
C GLY A 48 7.65 -9.63 -12.49
N ARG A 49 7.76 -8.44 -11.89
CA ARG A 49 7.83 -7.16 -12.63
C ARG A 49 9.27 -6.72 -12.92
N LEU A 50 10.25 -7.21 -12.17
CA LEU A 50 11.65 -6.90 -12.42
C LEU A 50 12.24 -7.86 -13.47
N PRO A 51 13.33 -7.47 -14.16
CA PRO A 51 14.10 -8.40 -14.97
C PRO A 51 14.47 -9.64 -14.18
N LYS A 52 14.43 -10.82 -14.83
CA LYS A 52 14.60 -12.12 -14.17
C LYS A 52 15.86 -12.20 -13.28
N ALA A 53 16.97 -11.58 -13.69
CA ALA A 53 18.23 -11.57 -12.94
C ALA A 53 18.19 -10.70 -11.66
N LEU A 54 17.23 -9.76 -11.59
CA LEU A 54 17.06 -8.81 -10.49
C LEU A 54 15.85 -9.13 -9.61
N GLN A 55 14.94 -10.01 -10.05
CA GLN A 55 13.70 -10.33 -9.32
C GLN A 55 13.95 -10.85 -7.89
N ASP A 56 15.08 -11.51 -7.66
CA ASP A 56 15.43 -11.98 -6.32
C ASP A 56 15.74 -10.84 -5.33
N GLN A 57 16.08 -9.65 -5.84
CA GLN A 57 16.38 -8.43 -5.08
C GLN A 57 15.21 -7.44 -5.02
N ALA A 58 14.06 -7.76 -5.62
CA ALA A 58 12.87 -6.92 -5.59
C ALA A 58 12.38 -6.66 -4.14
N PRO A 59 11.70 -5.53 -3.86
CA PRO A 59 11.02 -5.34 -2.58
C PRO A 59 10.01 -6.46 -2.32
N ARG A 60 9.95 -6.96 -1.09
CA ARG A 60 9.04 -8.04 -0.69
C ARG A 60 8.30 -7.69 0.58
N LEU A 61 7.01 -7.99 0.62
CA LEU A 61 6.25 -7.94 1.85
C LEU A 61 6.53 -9.22 2.67
N ILE A 62 6.95 -9.04 3.92
CA ILE A 62 7.21 -10.12 4.88
C ILE A 62 6.43 -9.91 6.17
N VAL A 63 6.24 -10.97 6.94
CA VAL A 63 5.72 -10.90 8.31
C VAL A 63 6.90 -11.02 9.27
N ASN A 64 7.10 -10.04 10.14
CA ASN A 64 8.18 -10.07 11.13
C ASN A 64 7.80 -10.89 12.38
N GLU A 65 8.74 -11.05 13.32
CA GLU A 65 8.56 -11.82 14.57
C GLU A 65 7.43 -11.30 15.47
N ARG A 66 7.04 -10.03 15.32
CA ARG A 66 5.91 -9.41 16.04
C ARG A 66 4.57 -9.61 15.33
N GLY A 67 4.55 -10.29 14.19
CA GLY A 67 3.36 -10.50 13.37
C GLY A 67 2.97 -9.29 12.52
N HIS A 68 3.86 -8.31 12.31
CA HIS A 68 3.58 -7.15 11.45
C HIS A 68 3.94 -7.43 10.00
N GLN A 69 3.11 -6.95 9.07
CA GLN A 69 3.42 -6.93 7.63
C GLN A 69 4.30 -5.72 7.33
N VAL A 70 5.51 -5.97 6.85
CA VAL A 70 6.53 -4.94 6.57
C VAL A 70 7.20 -5.23 5.23
N TRP A 71 7.64 -4.18 4.55
CA TRP A 71 8.44 -4.31 3.33
C TRP A 71 9.90 -4.57 3.70
N SER A 72 10.52 -5.53 3.02
CA SER A 72 11.96 -5.76 3.04
C SER A 72 12.53 -5.41 1.67
N PHE A 73 13.57 -4.57 1.68
CA PHE A 73 14.27 -4.16 0.46
C PHE A 73 15.69 -3.74 0.82
N ASP A 74 16.67 -4.19 0.03
CA ASP A 74 18.09 -3.82 0.17
C ASP A 74 18.65 -3.97 1.60
N GLY A 75 18.29 -5.09 2.27
CA GLY A 75 18.70 -5.39 3.64
C GLY A 75 18.02 -4.54 4.72
N GLN A 76 17.06 -3.69 4.35
CA GLN A 76 16.32 -2.81 5.25
C GLN A 76 14.86 -3.24 5.39
N ILE A 77 14.21 -2.74 6.45
CA ILE A 77 12.79 -2.96 6.76
C ILE A 77 12.06 -1.63 6.76
N PHE A 78 10.93 -1.58 6.07
CA PHE A 78 10.04 -0.42 5.97
C PHE A 78 8.64 -0.82 6.44
N SER A 79 8.12 -0.16 7.46
CA SER A 79 6.81 -0.47 8.03
C SER A 79 5.69 0.31 7.34
N GLN A 80 4.56 -0.35 7.10
CA GLN A 80 3.32 0.38 6.82
C GLN A 80 2.83 1.02 8.12
N VAL A 81 3.27 2.25 8.41
CA VAL A 81 2.88 2.97 9.63
C VAL A 81 1.36 3.05 9.68
N GLY A 82 0.73 2.62 10.78
CA GLY A 82 -0.73 2.58 10.89
C GLY A 82 -1.43 3.93 10.67
N MET A 83 -0.70 5.03 10.86
CA MET A 83 -1.15 6.39 10.57
C MET A 83 -1.22 6.73 9.07
N ASN A 84 -0.55 5.98 8.19
CA ASN A 84 -0.56 6.24 6.74
C ASN A 84 -1.85 5.76 6.06
N ALA A 85 -2.66 4.92 6.72
CA ALA A 85 -3.88 4.33 6.15
C ALA A 85 -5.05 4.41 7.16
N VAL A 86 -5.36 5.63 7.62
CA VAL A 86 -6.40 5.88 8.64
C VAL A 86 -7.78 6.23 8.07
N ALA A 87 -7.92 6.26 6.75
CA ALA A 87 -9.21 6.49 6.10
C ALA A 87 -10.24 5.46 6.61
N GLY A 88 -11.37 5.95 7.11
CA GLY A 88 -12.41 5.10 7.70
C GLY A 88 -12.06 4.47 9.06
N ARG A 89 -10.86 4.65 9.62
CA ARG A 89 -10.49 4.06 10.92
C ARG A 89 -11.11 4.81 12.10
N LYS A 90 -11.68 4.07 13.06
CA LYS A 90 -12.24 4.62 14.31
C LYS A 90 -11.18 5.47 15.03
N PRO A 91 -11.46 6.74 15.36
CA PRO A 91 -10.48 7.66 15.94
C PRO A 91 -9.72 7.10 17.14
N GLU A 92 -10.42 6.43 18.05
CA GLU A 92 -9.90 5.84 19.29
C GLU A 92 -9.00 4.62 19.06
N LEU A 93 -9.06 4.01 17.87
CA LEU A 93 -8.25 2.85 17.50
C LEU A 93 -7.07 3.22 16.58
N ARG A 94 -6.85 4.50 16.29
CA ARG A 94 -5.70 4.95 15.50
C ARG A 94 -4.42 4.77 16.33
N SER A 95 -3.45 4.04 15.79
CA SER A 95 -2.18 3.76 16.46
C SER A 95 -0.99 3.94 15.52
N LEU A 96 0.19 4.14 16.12
CA LEU A 96 1.47 4.17 15.40
C LEU A 96 2.00 2.77 15.05
N GLU A 97 1.40 1.71 15.63
CA GLU A 97 1.79 0.34 15.30
C GLU A 97 1.59 0.08 13.80
N PRO A 98 2.47 -0.71 13.17
CA PRO A 98 2.32 -1.08 11.77
C PRO A 98 0.92 -1.66 11.51
N ALA A 99 0.22 -1.07 10.54
CA ALA A 99 -1.07 -1.60 10.13
C ALA A 99 -0.84 -2.83 9.25
N ARG A 100 -1.65 -3.86 9.50
CA ARG A 100 -1.80 -4.97 8.57
C ARG A 100 -2.81 -4.57 7.50
N PHE A 101 -2.74 -5.17 6.32
CA PHE A 101 -3.62 -4.88 5.19
C PHE A 101 -5.10 -5.11 5.54
N GLU A 102 -5.41 -6.09 6.38
CA GLU A 102 -6.74 -6.34 6.91
C GLU A 102 -7.27 -5.22 7.82
N ASP A 103 -6.40 -4.45 8.48
CA ASP A 103 -6.79 -3.33 9.36
C ASP A 103 -6.98 -2.02 8.58
N MET A 104 -6.71 -2.02 7.27
CA MET A 104 -6.89 -0.89 6.37
C MET A 104 -8.21 -1.01 5.63
N ARG A 105 -8.80 0.14 5.31
CA ARG A 105 -9.85 0.19 4.29
C ARG A 105 -9.29 -0.35 2.98
N ARG A 106 -10.01 -1.24 2.30
CA ARG A 106 -9.50 -1.96 1.12
C ARG A 106 -9.08 -1.02 0.00
N GLY A 107 -9.78 0.10 -0.20
CA GLY A 107 -9.41 1.17 -1.13
C GLY A 107 -8.08 1.86 -0.86
N CYS A 108 -7.40 1.59 0.27
CA CYS A 108 -6.03 2.06 0.50
C CYS A 108 -4.99 1.35 -0.38
N TRP A 109 -5.28 0.14 -0.88
CA TRP A 109 -4.32 -0.67 -1.65
C TRP A 109 -4.95 -1.44 -2.83
N ASP A 110 -6.28 -1.54 -2.90
CA ASP A 110 -7.01 -2.13 -4.01
C ASP A 110 -7.62 -1.02 -4.89
N ILE A 111 -7.30 -1.03 -6.18
CA ILE A 111 -7.73 0.02 -7.11
C ILE A 111 -9.24 0.01 -7.38
N ASP A 112 -9.85 -1.18 -7.44
CA ASP A 112 -11.28 -1.28 -7.74
C ASP A 112 -12.11 -0.79 -6.55
N GLU A 113 -11.66 -1.09 -5.33
CA GLU A 113 -12.27 -0.55 -4.12
C GLU A 113 -12.00 0.94 -3.94
N ARG A 114 -10.83 1.42 -4.38
CA ARG A 114 -10.51 2.86 -4.36
C ARG A 114 -11.46 3.65 -5.26
N ILE A 115 -11.81 3.12 -6.44
CA ILE A 115 -12.77 3.78 -7.34
C ILE A 115 -14.15 3.90 -6.66
N LYS A 116 -14.62 2.87 -5.94
CA LYS A 116 -15.86 2.95 -5.17
C LYS A 116 -15.78 4.03 -4.08
N ASP A 117 -14.64 4.18 -3.43
CA ASP A 117 -14.41 5.23 -2.44
C ASP A 117 -14.40 6.63 -3.05
N MET A 118 -13.83 6.76 -4.24
CA MET A 118 -13.86 8.00 -5.00
C MET A 118 -15.30 8.38 -5.40
N ASP A 119 -16.12 7.41 -5.81
CA ASP A 119 -17.53 7.61 -6.15
C ASP A 119 -18.35 8.09 -4.95
N LEU A 120 -18.07 7.58 -3.74
CA LEU A 120 -18.76 7.98 -2.51
C LEU A 120 -18.58 9.47 -2.17
N ILE A 121 -17.41 10.03 -2.48
CA ILE A 121 -17.06 11.43 -2.17
C ILE A 121 -17.12 12.36 -3.39
N GLY A 122 -17.51 11.85 -4.56
CA GLY A 122 -17.52 12.63 -5.80
C GLY A 122 -16.13 13.03 -6.32
N CYS A 123 -15.10 12.25 -5.99
CA CYS A 123 -13.75 12.45 -6.51
C CYS A 123 -13.66 11.89 -7.93
N TRP A 124 -13.48 12.76 -8.90
CA TRP A 124 -13.43 12.38 -10.31
C TRP A 124 -12.04 11.88 -10.72
N ALA A 125 -10.97 12.48 -10.19
CA ALA A 125 -9.61 12.02 -10.42
C ALA A 125 -8.73 12.29 -9.21
N SER A 126 -7.66 11.51 -9.13
CA SER A 126 -6.75 11.48 -7.99
C SER A 126 -5.31 11.34 -8.47
N LEU A 127 -4.44 12.26 -8.05
CA LEU A 127 -2.99 12.15 -8.20
C LEU A 127 -2.43 11.37 -7.01
N ASN A 128 -1.92 10.16 -7.27
CA ASN A 128 -1.43 9.27 -6.22
C ASN A 128 0.09 9.30 -6.08
N PHE A 129 0.54 9.39 -4.84
CA PHE A 129 1.93 9.28 -4.42
C PHE A 129 2.17 7.94 -3.71
N PRO A 130 3.40 7.41 -3.80
CA PRO A 130 3.71 6.12 -3.20
C PRO A 130 3.78 6.21 -1.68
N SER A 131 3.89 5.04 -1.06
CA SER A 131 3.97 4.84 0.37
C SER A 131 5.44 4.63 0.80
N GLN A 132 5.65 4.17 2.02
CA GLN A 132 6.93 4.20 2.71
C GLN A 132 8.03 3.42 1.98
N VAL A 133 7.72 2.34 1.26
CA VAL A 133 8.75 1.51 0.60
C VAL A 133 9.42 2.22 -0.58
N ALA A 134 8.71 3.10 -1.29
CA ALA A 134 9.31 3.94 -2.32
C ALA A 134 10.01 5.18 -1.74
N GLY A 135 9.58 5.62 -0.56
CA GLY A 135 9.98 6.89 0.04
C GLY A 135 9.46 8.08 -0.78
N PHE A 136 9.93 9.29 -0.47
CA PHE A 136 9.53 10.48 -1.22
C PHE A 136 10.06 10.40 -2.65
N ALA A 137 9.15 10.25 -3.62
CA ALA A 137 9.47 10.19 -5.05
C ALA A 137 10.54 9.15 -5.41
N GLY A 138 10.48 7.93 -4.85
CA GLY A 138 11.39 6.83 -5.21
C GLY A 138 12.78 6.92 -4.56
N ARG A 139 12.97 7.82 -3.59
CA ARG A 139 14.25 8.02 -2.91
C ARG A 139 14.88 6.72 -2.41
N ILE A 140 14.11 5.81 -1.82
CA ILE A 140 14.65 4.54 -1.29
C ILE A 140 15.21 3.70 -2.43
N PHE A 141 14.47 3.54 -3.52
CA PHE A 141 14.92 2.78 -4.68
C PHE A 141 16.14 3.44 -5.33
N SER A 142 16.20 4.77 -5.41
CA SER A 142 17.35 5.48 -5.98
C SER A 142 18.63 5.30 -5.17
N ALA A 143 18.50 4.98 -3.88
CA ALA A 143 19.60 4.78 -2.95
C ALA A 143 19.96 3.30 -2.76
N ALA A 144 19.36 2.39 -3.53
CA ALA A 144 19.64 0.97 -3.44
C ALA A 144 21.14 0.68 -3.68
N SER A 145 21.70 -0.24 -2.89
CA SER A 145 23.11 -0.64 -2.98
C SER A 145 23.48 -1.18 -4.36
N ASN A 146 22.52 -1.82 -5.04
CA ASN A 146 22.58 -2.19 -6.45
C ASN A 146 21.75 -1.20 -7.29
N PRO A 147 22.38 -0.28 -8.04
CA PRO A 147 21.66 0.73 -8.84
C PRO A 147 20.76 0.14 -9.92
N GLU A 148 21.08 -1.05 -10.45
CA GLU A 148 20.24 -1.70 -11.46
C GLU A 148 18.90 -2.16 -10.87
N VAL A 149 18.90 -2.65 -9.62
CA VAL A 149 17.67 -3.02 -8.91
C VAL A 149 16.86 -1.78 -8.58
N GLY A 150 17.51 -0.71 -8.10
CA GLY A 150 16.86 0.57 -7.82
C GLY A 150 16.13 1.12 -9.04
N LEU A 151 16.80 1.14 -10.20
CA LEU A 151 16.21 1.54 -11.47
C LEU A 151 15.09 0.60 -11.94
N ALA A 152 15.28 -0.71 -11.79
CA ALA A 152 14.27 -1.69 -12.18
C ALA A 152 13.00 -1.60 -11.32
N THR A 153 13.12 -1.22 -10.05
CA THR A 153 11.98 -1.11 -9.11
C THR A 153 11.10 0.10 -9.41
N MET A 154 11.64 1.13 -10.08
CA MET A 154 10.91 2.35 -10.46
C MET A 154 10.21 2.29 -11.83
N ARG A 155 10.32 1.19 -12.57
CA ARG A 155 9.80 1.03 -13.93
C ARG A 155 8.62 0.07 -13.96
#